data_AF-A0A949CA30-F1
#
_entry.id   AF-A0A949CA30-F1
#
_cell.length_a   1.000
_cell.length_b   1.000
_cell.length_c   1.000
_cell.angle_alpha   90.00
_cell.angle_beta   90.00
_cell.angle_gamma   90.00
#
_symmetry.space_group_name_H-M   'P 1'
#
loop_
_entity.id
_entity.type
_entity.pdbx_description
1 polymer ?
#
loop_
_entity_poly.entity_id
_entity_poly.type
_entity_poly.pdbx_seq_one_letter_code
_entity_poly.pdbx_strand_id
1 'polypeptide(L)'
;MALTPEQFNKLVTKDEFNEFKDEMMDMKKDVKKILNSVDSIAKKHQDFDAELAANQGAHNRFEEKFTKNDDRIKVIEKKFEASPVAA
;
A
#
# COMPACT_ATOMS: atom_id res chain seq x y z
N MET A 1 59.50 -21.60 -5.98
CA MET A 1 59.60 -21.31 -7.42
C MET A 1 58.75 -20.08 -7.70
N ALA A 2 59.25 -19.11 -8.44
CA ALA A 2 58.46 -17.95 -8.84
C ALA A 2 57.48 -18.35 -9.96
N LEU A 3 56.28 -17.77 -9.94
CA LEU A 3 55.28 -17.97 -10.99
C LEU A 3 55.79 -17.43 -12.32
N THR A 4 55.44 -18.08 -13.43
CA THR A 4 55.65 -17.48 -14.75
C THR A 4 54.67 -16.32 -14.96
N PRO A 5 55.00 -15.33 -15.79
CA PRO A 5 54.11 -14.20 -16.08
C PRO A 5 52.71 -14.64 -16.54
N GLU A 6 52.60 -15.72 -17.31
CA GLU A 6 51.32 -16.29 -17.74
C GLU A 6 50.51 -16.89 -16.59
N GLN A 7 51.16 -17.55 -15.64
CA GLN A 7 50.49 -18.11 -14.46
C GLN A 7 50.00 -17.00 -13.52
N PHE A 8 50.77 -15.92 -13.38
CA PHE A 8 50.36 -14.74 -12.62
C PHE A 8 49.15 -14.04 -13.26
N ASN A 9 49.17 -13.77 -14.57
CA ASN A 9 48.05 -13.12 -15.26
C ASN A 9 46.75 -13.93 -15.18
N LYS A 10 46.82 -15.27 -15.26
CA LYS A 10 45.65 -16.15 -15.10
C LYS A 10 45.08 -16.14 -13.69
N LEU A 11 45.93 -15.95 -12.67
CA LEU A 11 45.49 -15.83 -11.29
C LEU A 11 44.76 -14.50 -11.07
N VAL A 12 45.37 -13.39 -11.51
CA VAL A 12 44.77 -12.05 -11.42
C VAL A 12 43.40 -12.00 -12.11
N THR A 13 43.29 -12.50 -13.35
CA THR A 13 42.00 -12.53 -14.05
C THR A 13 40.95 -13.44 -13.40
N LYS A 14 41.37 -14.50 -12.70
CA LYS A 14 40.44 -15.36 -11.96
C LYS A 14 39.93 -14.67 -10.70
N ASP A 15 40.79 -13.93 -10.01
CA ASP A 15 40.42 -13.18 -8.82
C ASP A 15 39.47 -12.03 -9.18
N GLU A 16 39.76 -11.26 -10.24
CA GLU A 16 38.85 -10.24 -10.78
C GLU A 16 37.49 -10.82 -11.20
N PHE A 17 37.47 -12.02 -11.79
CA PHE A 17 36.23 -12.71 -12.14
C PHE A 17 35.41 -13.12 -10.91
N ASN A 18 36.08 -13.53 -9.84
CA ASN A 18 35.40 -13.89 -8.59
C ASN A 18 34.82 -12.64 -7.92
N GLU A 19 35.57 -11.54 -7.86
CA GLU A 19 35.08 -10.26 -7.34
C GLU A 19 33.86 -9.76 -8.12
N PHE A 20 33.91 -9.78 -9.45
CA PHE A 20 32.77 -9.41 -10.29
C PHE A 20 31.54 -10.30 -10.06
N LYS A 21 31.76 -11.61 -9.86
CA LYS A 21 30.69 -12.55 -9.58
C LYS A 21 30.02 -12.26 -8.22
N ASP A 22 30.81 -11.92 -7.21
CA ASP A 22 30.31 -11.58 -5.88
C ASP A 22 29.52 -10.26 -5.91
N GLU A 23 30.03 -9.23 -6.59
CA GLU A 23 29.30 -7.98 -6.83
C GLU A 23 27.96 -8.22 -7.56
N MET A 24 27.95 -9.07 -8.59
CA MET A 24 26.70 -9.45 -9.27
C MET A 24 25.71 -10.17 -8.34
N MET A 25 26.20 -11.02 -7.44
CA MET A 25 25.34 -11.73 -6.48
C MET A 25 24.71 -10.76 -5.47
N ASP A 26 25.47 -9.78 -4.99
CA ASP A 26 24.98 -8.74 -4.10
C ASP A 26 23.97 -7.82 -4.79
N MET A 27 24.27 -7.39 -6.03
CA MET A 27 23.32 -6.62 -6.83
C MET A 27 22.00 -7.38 -7.05
N LYS A 28 22.08 -8.69 -7.37
CA LYS A 28 20.88 -9.53 -7.52
C LYS A 28 20.08 -9.62 -6.23
N LYS A 29 20.74 -9.70 -5.08
CA LYS A 29 20.10 -9.72 -3.76
C LYS A 29 19.37 -8.40 -3.48
N ASP A 30 19.98 -7.27 -3.80
CA ASP A 30 19.38 -5.96 -3.57
C ASP A 30 18.22 -5.68 -4.52
N VAL A 31 18.33 -6.05 -5.79
CA VAL A 31 17.21 -6.00 -6.74
C VAL A 31 16.03 -6.84 -6.23
N LYS A 32 16.29 -8.04 -5.70
CA LYS A 32 15.24 -8.88 -5.12
C LYS A 32 14.58 -8.23 -3.91
N LYS A 33 15.34 -7.57 -3.03
CA LYS A 33 14.76 -6.82 -1.90
C LYS A 33 13.86 -5.68 -2.40
N ILE A 34 14.31 -4.92 -3.39
CA ILE A 34 13.53 -3.82 -3.97
C ILE A 34 12.21 -4.35 -4.55
N LEU A 35 12.25 -5.43 -5.33
CA LEU A 35 11.05 -6.04 -5.90
C LEU A 35 10.07 -6.51 -4.82
N ASN A 36 10.57 -7.14 -3.75
CA ASN A 36 9.73 -7.55 -2.62
C ASN A 36 9.09 -6.35 -1.89
N SER A 37 9.83 -5.25 -1.75
CA SER A 37 9.30 -4.02 -1.17
C SER A 37 8.22 -3.39 -2.06
N VAL A 38 8.42 -3.37 -3.38
CA VAL A 38 7.42 -2.88 -4.34
C VAL A 38 6.16 -3.74 -4.30
N ASP A 39 6.29 -5.07 -4.28
CA ASP A 39 5.14 -5.99 -4.14
C ASP A 39 4.37 -5.76 -2.82
N SER A 40 5.10 -5.53 -1.73
CA SER A 40 4.51 -5.22 -0.43
C SER A 40 3.75 -3.88 -0.44
N ILE A 41 4.28 -2.86 -1.13
CA ILE A 41 3.62 -1.56 -1.30
C ILE A 41 2.37 -1.72 -2.17
N ALA A 42 2.46 -2.47 -3.27
CA ALA A 42 1.33 -2.72 -4.16
C ALA A 42 0.16 -3.42 -3.44
N LYS A 43 0.46 -4.44 -2.61
CA LYS A 43 -0.55 -5.12 -1.78
C LYS A 43 -1.21 -4.17 -0.79
N LYS A 44 -0.41 -3.39 -0.06
CA LYS A 44 -0.94 -2.39 0.87
C LYS A 44 -1.82 -1.36 0.16
N HIS A 45 -1.43 -0.92 -1.04
CA HIS A 45 -2.25 0.01 -1.82
C HIS A 45 -3.62 -0.60 -2.18
N GLN A 46 -3.65 -1.87 -2.60
CA GLN A 46 -4.91 -2.57 -2.88
C GLN A 46 -5.79 -2.70 -1.64
N ASP A 47 -5.20 -3.02 -0.48
CA ASP A 47 -5.91 -3.09 0.79
C ASP A 47 -6.50 -1.72 1.16
N PHE A 48 -5.71 -0.64 0.99
CA PHE A 48 -6.14 0.74 1.22
C PHE A 48 -7.31 1.14 0.30
N ASP A 49 -7.27 0.81 -0.99
CA ASP A 49 -8.36 1.11 -1.91
C ASP A 49 -9.65 0.38 -1.52
N ALA A 50 -9.55 -0.88 -1.07
CA ALA A 50 -10.68 -1.65 -0.58
C ALA A 50 -11.29 -1.05 0.69
N GLU A 51 -10.43 -0.64 1.65
CA GLU A 51 -10.86 0.04 2.87
C GLU A 51 -11.53 1.39 2.58
N LEU A 52 -10.98 2.19 1.66
CA LEU A 52 -11.56 3.45 1.23
C LEU A 52 -12.94 3.26 0.59
N ALA A 53 -13.07 2.30 -0.32
CA ALA A 53 -14.35 1.99 -0.95
C ALA A 53 -15.40 1.53 0.09
N ALA A 54 -14.99 0.68 1.04
CA ALA A 54 -15.86 0.22 2.12
C ALA A 54 -16.29 1.38 3.04
N ASN A 55 -15.36 2.27 3.38
CA ASN A 55 -15.62 3.44 4.22
C ASN A 55 -16.53 4.45 3.53
N GLN A 56 -16.31 4.74 2.24
CA GLN A 56 -17.19 5.59 1.45
C GLN A 56 -18.61 5.00 1.37
N GLY A 57 -18.71 3.68 1.16
CA GLY A 57 -20.01 2.99 1.20
C GLY A 57 -20.69 3.09 2.57
N ALA A 58 -19.92 3.02 3.67
CA ALA A 58 -20.46 3.24 5.02
C ALA A 58 -20.92 4.68 5.23
N HIS A 59 -20.14 5.66 4.79
CA HIS A 59 -20.48 7.08 4.85
C HIS A 59 -21.80 7.36 4.13
N ASN A 60 -21.96 6.90 2.88
CA ASN A 60 -23.19 7.09 2.10
C ASN A 60 -24.41 6.51 2.83
N ARG A 61 -24.28 5.31 3.43
CA ARG A 61 -25.37 4.70 4.22
C ARG A 61 -25.71 5.51 5.46
N PHE A 62 -24.73 6.14 6.11
CA PHE A 62 -24.98 7.01 7.25
C PHE A 62 -25.67 8.30 6.82
N GLU A 63 -25.22 8.90 5.73
CA GLU A 63 -25.84 10.10 5.16
C GLU A 63 -27.31 9.86 4.82
N GLU A 64 -27.64 8.77 4.12
CA GLU A 64 -29.04 8.40 3.85
C GLU A 64 -29.89 8.25 5.12
N LYS A 65 -29.33 7.66 6.17
CA LYS A 65 -30.01 7.50 7.46
C LYS A 65 -30.22 8.84 8.15
N PHE A 66 -29.22 9.73 8.09
CA PHE A 66 -29.34 11.07 8.65
C PHE A 66 -30.41 11.88 7.94
N THR A 67 -30.42 11.89 6.59
CA THR A 67 -31.46 12.57 5.81
C THR A 67 -32.85 12.06 6.15
N LYS A 68 -33.04 10.73 6.19
CA LYS A 68 -34.34 10.13 6.58
C LYS A 68 -34.77 10.52 7.99
N ASN A 69 -33.83 10.60 8.93
CA ASN A 69 -34.15 11.01 10.30
C ASN A 69 -34.50 12.49 10.37
N ASP A 70 -33.79 13.36 9.64
CA ASP A 70 -34.08 14.79 9.54
C ASP A 70 -35.48 15.04 8.97
N ASP A 71 -35.85 14.33 7.91
CA ASP A 71 -37.21 14.39 7.33
C ASP A 71 -38.28 13.96 8.35
N ARG A 72 -38.02 12.90 9.12
CA ARG A 72 -38.94 12.43 10.17
C ARG A 72 -39.08 13.44 11.29
N ILE A 73 -37.99 14.08 11.71
CA ILE A 73 -37.98 15.13 12.74
C ILE A 73 -38.83 16.31 12.27
N LYS A 74 -38.61 16.81 11.04
CA LYS A 74 -39.42 17.89 10.46
C LYS A 74 -40.91 17.59 10.42
N VAL A 75 -41.29 16.35 10.12
CA VAL A 75 -42.70 15.92 10.15
C VAL A 75 -43.25 15.94 11.58
N ILE A 76 -42.47 15.52 12.57
CA ILE A 76 -42.88 15.53 13.98
C ILE A 76 -43.02 16.97 14.47
N GLU A 77 -42.06 17.85 14.17
CA GLU A 77 -42.10 19.27 14.55
C GLU A 77 -43.36 19.95 14.01
N LYS A 78 -43.67 19.78 12.72
CA LYS A 78 -44.91 20.30 12.13
C LYS A 78 -46.18 19.79 12.81
N LYS A 79 -46.20 18.50 13.19
CA LYS A 79 -47.35 17.92 13.90
C LYS A 79 -47.48 18.48 15.32
N PHE A 80 -46.37 18.79 15.96
CA PHE A 80 -46.34 19.39 17.29
C PHE A 80 -46.82 20.85 17.24
N GLU A 81 -46.35 21.64 16.28
CA GLU A 81 -46.81 23.01 16.05
C GLU A 81 -48.31 23.08 15.68
N ALA A 82 -48.82 22.10 14.93
CA ALA A 82 -50.23 22.00 14.59
C ALA A 82 -51.12 21.42 15.71
N SER A 83 -50.54 21.05 16.86
CA SER A 83 -51.28 20.43 17.96
C SER A 83 -52.02 21.50 18.77
N PRO A 84 -53.35 21.35 18.99
CA PRO A 84 -54.15 22.31 19.77
C PRO A 84 -53.82 22.35 21.27
N VAL A 85 -52.86 21.54 21.73
CA VAL A 85 -52.37 21.52 23.12
C VAL A 85 -51.25 22.55 23.35
N ALA A 86 -50.67 23.11 22.28
CA ALA A 86 -49.59 24.11 22.34
C ALA A 86 -50.08 25.58 22.31
N ALA A 87 -51.40 25.81 22.21
CA ALA A 87 -52.04 27.12 22.23
C ALA A 87 -52.69 27.43 23.58
#